data_AF-A0A829YJ82-F1
#
_entry.id   AF-A0A829YJ82-F1
#
_cell.length_a   1.000
_cell.length_b   1.000
_cell.length_c   1.000
_cell.angle_alpha   90.00
_cell.angle_beta   90.00
_cell.angle_gamma   90.00
#
_symmetry.space_group_name_H-M   'P 1'
#
loop_
_entity.id
_entity.type
_entity.pdbx_description
1 polymer ?
#
loop_
_entity_poly.entity_id
_entity_poly.type
_entity_poly.pdbx_seq_one_letter_code
_entity_poly.pdbx_strand_id
1 'polypeptide(L)'
;MALTELEIRSARATEKPIKLFDGDGLYLFVQPNGGRWWRFKYRFNGKERELSLGVYPEVSLKLARTRREDARRAVAQGIDPSAERKAAKEARQVTFELVAEEWLALQAKKLAPITYDKLAGCSRRSSTRASDRDLFPRLPRRNCWERYD
;
A
#
# COMPACT_ATOMS: atom_id res chain seq x y z
N MET A 1 4.77 26.10 18.48
CA MET A 1 4.58 27.17 17.49
C MET A 1 4.11 26.52 16.20
N ALA A 2 3.26 27.20 15.44
CA ALA A 2 2.81 26.71 14.14
C ALA A 2 3.92 26.91 13.10
N LEU A 3 4.09 25.96 12.18
CA LEU A 3 5.03 26.11 11.08
C LEU A 3 4.49 27.09 10.05
N THR A 4 5.41 27.83 9.45
CA THR A 4 5.17 28.67 8.28
C THR A 4 5.74 28.02 7.02
N GLU A 5 5.17 28.36 5.87
CA GLU A 5 5.62 27.86 4.57
C GLU A 5 7.10 28.24 4.28
N LEU A 6 7.54 29.40 4.78
CA LEU A 6 8.93 29.86 4.63
C LEU A 6 9.90 28.97 5.41
N GLU A 7 9.57 28.60 6.64
CA GLU A 7 10.38 27.69 7.47
C GLU A 7 10.48 26.29 6.85
N ILE A 8 9.39 25.81 6.25
CA ILE A 8 9.36 24.50 5.56
C ILE A 8 10.26 24.51 4.32
N ARG A 9 10.28 25.63 3.59
CA ARG A 9 11.12 25.79 2.39
C ARG A 9 12.59 25.96 2.72
N SER A 10 12.91 26.67 3.80
CA SER A 10 14.28 26.87 4.25
C SER A 10 14.88 25.65 4.95
N ALA A 11 14.03 24.74 5.45
CA ALA A 11 14.45 23.49 6.06
C ALA A 11 15.25 22.61 5.09
N ARG A 12 16.56 22.46 5.38
CA ARG A 12 17.47 21.60 4.63
C ARG A 12 17.61 20.25 5.31
N ALA A 13 17.85 19.22 4.51
CA ALA A 13 18.23 17.92 5.02
C ALA A 13 19.61 18.02 5.68
N THR A 14 19.72 17.50 6.90
CA THR A 14 20.98 17.29 7.62
C THR A 14 21.34 15.81 7.64
N GLU A 15 22.52 15.46 8.14
CA GLU A 15 22.96 14.07 8.31
C GLU A 15 21.98 13.22 9.14
N LYS A 16 21.25 13.86 10.07
CA LYS A 16 20.22 13.22 10.89
C LYS A 16 18.82 13.64 10.46
N PRO A 17 17.80 12.77 10.58
CA PRO A 17 16.41 13.14 10.32
C PRO A 17 15.93 14.23 11.29
N ILE A 18 15.27 15.25 10.76
CA ILE A 18 14.71 16.37 11.54
C ILE A 18 13.20 16.23 11.63
N LYS A 19 12.64 16.53 12.80
CA LYS A 19 11.19 16.69 13.01
C LYS A 19 10.87 18.16 13.23
N LEU A 20 10.11 18.76 12.32
CA LEU A 20 9.61 20.13 12.44
C LEU A 20 8.14 20.07 12.86
N PHE A 21 7.82 20.52 14.07
CA PHE A 21 6.48 20.40 14.63
C PHE A 21 5.59 21.58 14.26
N ASP A 22 4.40 21.31 13.70
CA ASP A 22 3.36 22.32 13.43
C ASP A 22 2.40 22.49 14.62
N GLY A 23 2.29 21.48 15.48
CA GLY A 23 1.35 21.45 16.60
C GLY A 23 0.25 20.42 16.43
N ASP A 24 -0.48 20.14 17.52
CA ASP A 24 -1.50 19.09 17.60
C ASP A 24 -1.01 17.73 17.07
N GLY A 25 0.25 17.37 17.32
CA GLY A 25 0.83 16.11 16.85
C GLY A 25 1.22 16.06 15.37
N LEU A 26 0.97 17.10 14.58
CA LEU A 26 1.44 17.22 13.19
C LEU A 26 2.90 17.69 13.15
N TYR A 27 3.70 17.04 12.32
CA TYR A 27 5.07 17.46 12.05
C TYR A 27 5.51 17.09 10.62
N LEU A 28 6.47 17.84 10.10
CA LEU A 28 7.21 17.49 8.90
C LEU A 28 8.44 16.69 9.29
N PHE A 29 8.57 15.50 8.71
CA PHE A 29 9.74 14.65 8.84
C PHE A 29 10.64 14.86 7.64
N VAL A 30 11.81 15.45 7.87
CA VAL A 30 12.82 15.71 6.85
C VAL A 30 13.90 14.65 6.98
N GLN A 31 14.05 13.81 5.96
CA GLN A 31 15.09 12.78 5.90
C GLN A 31 16.41 13.34 5.35
N PRO A 32 17.55 12.70 5.67
CA PRO A 32 18.86 13.07 5.10
C PRO A 32 18.92 12.97 3.57
N ASN A 33 18.11 12.10 2.96
CA ASN A 33 17.99 11.96 1.51
C ASN A 33 17.17 13.10 0.84
N GLY A 34 16.71 14.10 1.60
CA GLY A 34 15.88 15.20 1.10
C GLY A 34 14.38 14.89 1.04
N GLY A 35 13.96 13.67 1.35
CA GLY A 35 12.56 13.29 1.45
C GLY A 35 11.85 14.04 2.59
N ARG A 36 10.68 14.62 2.30
CA ARG A 36 9.88 15.38 3.26
C ARG A 36 8.49 14.81 3.38
N TRP A 37 8.11 14.34 4.56
CA TRP A 37 6.84 13.68 4.80
C TRP A 37 6.06 14.31 5.93
N TRP A 38 4.77 14.53 5.69
CA TRP A 38 3.83 14.91 6.73
C TRP A 38 3.48 13.70 7.57
N ARG A 39 3.70 13.80 8.87
CA ARG A 39 3.41 12.76 9.85
C ARG A 39 2.57 13.32 10.98
N PHE A 40 1.58 12.55 11.40
CA PHE A 40 0.67 12.88 12.47
C PHE A 40 0.76 11.84 13.57
N LYS A 41 1.12 12.29 14.76
CA LYS A 41 1.27 11.48 15.95
C LYS A 41 -0.01 11.57 16.79
N TYR A 42 -0.61 10.43 17.09
CA TYR A 42 -1.85 10.35 17.88
C TYR A 42 -1.81 9.19 18.87
N ARG A 43 -2.75 9.18 19.81
CA ARG A 43 -2.96 8.06 20.73
C ARG A 43 -4.31 7.44 20.46
N PHE A 44 -4.34 6.12 20.39
CA PHE A 44 -5.55 5.34 20.21
C PHE A 44 -5.46 4.08 21.07
N ASN A 45 -6.48 3.84 21.91
CA ASN A 45 -6.51 2.72 22.86
C ASN A 45 -5.25 2.61 23.73
N GLY A 46 -4.79 3.74 24.28
CA GLY A 46 -3.60 3.80 25.15
C GLY A 46 -2.26 3.60 24.43
N LYS A 47 -2.25 3.33 23.12
CA LYS A 47 -1.04 3.14 22.32
C LYS A 47 -0.76 4.36 21.45
N GLU A 48 0.50 4.74 21.40
CA GLU A 48 0.98 5.77 20.49
C GLU A 48 1.08 5.22 19.07
N ARG A 49 0.55 5.98 18.10
CA ARG A 49 0.56 5.62 16.69
C ARG A 49 0.95 6.82 15.83
N GLU A 50 1.41 6.52 14.63
CA GLU A 50 1.84 7.51 13.66
C GLU A 50 1.15 7.28 12.31
N LEU A 51 0.64 8.34 11.71
CA LEU A 51 -0.04 8.34 10.43
C LEU A 51 0.70 9.24 9.43
N SER A 52 1.10 8.68 8.29
CA SER A 52 1.71 9.45 7.20
C SER A 52 0.62 10.20 6.43
N LEU A 53 0.59 11.53 6.45
CA LEU A 53 -0.43 12.34 5.77
C LEU A 53 -0.07 12.71 4.31
N GLY A 54 1.16 12.42 3.87
CA GLY A 54 1.61 12.58 2.48
C GLY A 54 3.03 13.11 2.36
N VAL A 55 3.45 13.41 1.13
CA VAL A 55 4.79 13.90 0.80
C VAL A 55 4.71 15.39 0.45
N TYR A 56 5.67 16.19 0.91
CA TYR A 56 5.84 17.58 0.48
C TYR A 56 6.75 17.61 -0.77
N PRO A 57 6.45 18.39 -1.82
CA PRO A 57 5.47 19.48 -1.90
C PRO A 57 4.08 19.09 -2.41
N GLU A 58 3.83 17.84 -2.79
CA GLU A 58 2.52 17.38 -3.31
C GLU A 58 1.37 17.71 -2.35
N VAL A 59 1.63 17.57 -1.05
CA VAL A 59 0.72 17.97 0.02
C VAL A 59 1.24 19.26 0.65
N SER A 60 0.49 20.35 0.44
CA SER A 60 0.75 21.64 1.05
C SER A 60 0.46 21.64 2.56
N LEU A 61 1.01 22.60 3.30
CA LEU A 61 0.76 22.76 4.74
C LEU A 61 -0.73 22.86 5.07
N LYS A 62 -1.50 23.62 4.26
CA LYS A 62 -2.95 23.77 4.43
C LYS A 62 -3.66 22.42 4.31
N LEU A 63 -3.31 21.64 3.28
CA LEU A 63 -3.90 20.32 3.06
C LEU A 63 -3.48 19.33 4.17
N ALA A 64 -2.25 19.40 4.66
CA ALA A 64 -1.78 18.60 5.78
C ALA A 64 -2.60 18.89 7.06
N ARG A 65 -2.90 20.16 7.34
CA ARG A 65 -3.77 20.57 8.45
C ARG A 65 -5.20 20.07 8.29
N THR A 66 -5.78 20.15 7.10
CA THR A 66 -7.11 19.57 6.84
C THR A 66 -7.12 18.06 7.10
N ARG A 67 -6.17 17.32 6.53
CA ARG A 67 -6.06 15.86 6.74
C ARG A 67 -5.83 15.47 8.19
N ARG A 68 -5.13 16.33 8.96
CA ARG A 68 -4.95 16.17 10.41
C ARG A 68 -6.29 16.28 11.13
N GLU A 69 -7.10 17.30 10.83
CA GLU A 69 -8.42 17.46 11.44
C GLU A 69 -9.33 16.27 11.12
N ASP A 70 -9.33 15.79 9.87
CA ASP A 70 -10.11 14.61 9.48
C ASP A 70 -9.67 13.37 10.27
N ALA A 71 -8.36 13.13 10.38
CA ALA A 71 -7.82 12.01 11.17
C ALA A 71 -8.14 12.16 12.67
N ARG A 72 -8.12 13.38 13.21
CA ARG A 72 -8.49 13.65 14.61
C ARG A 72 -9.97 13.38 14.86
N ARG A 73 -10.85 13.74 13.93
CA ARG A 73 -12.29 13.42 13.98
C ARG A 73 -12.51 11.91 13.96
N ALA A 74 -11.82 11.18 13.09
CA ALA A 74 -11.90 9.71 13.04
C ALA A 74 -11.47 9.07 14.37
N VAL A 75 -10.35 9.53 14.94
CA VAL A 75 -9.87 9.05 16.26
C VAL A 75 -10.89 9.36 17.36
N ALA A 76 -11.52 10.54 17.34
CA ALA A 76 -12.56 10.90 18.31
C ALA A 76 -13.83 10.04 18.19
N GLN A 77 -14.13 9.54 16.99
CA GLN A 77 -15.21 8.58 16.74
C GLN A 77 -14.84 7.13 17.12
N GLY A 78 -13.62 6.90 17.63
CA GLY A 78 -13.13 5.55 17.94
C GLY A 78 -12.67 4.76 16.71
N ILE A 79 -12.48 5.41 15.56
CA ILE A 79 -12.01 4.79 14.33
C ILE A 79 -10.50 4.99 14.22
N ASP A 80 -9.78 3.93 13.89
CA ASP A 80 -8.35 3.98 13.60
C ASP A 80 -8.10 4.42 12.15
N PRO A 81 -7.60 5.64 11.90
CA PRO A 81 -7.38 6.15 10.55
C PRO A 81 -6.29 5.39 9.77
N SER A 82 -5.43 4.64 10.47
CA SER A 82 -4.45 3.78 9.80
C SER A 82 -5.09 2.51 9.22
N ALA A 83 -6.11 1.97 9.89
CA ALA A 83 -6.84 0.80 9.43
C ALA A 83 -7.71 1.13 8.21
N GLU A 84 -8.36 2.30 8.20
CA GLU A 84 -9.19 2.74 7.08
C GLU A 84 -8.38 2.89 5.78
N ARG A 85 -7.17 3.47 5.87
CA ARG A 85 -6.27 3.55 4.71
C ARG A 85 -5.78 2.20 4.23
N LYS A 86 -5.56 1.26 5.15
CA LYS A 86 -5.14 -0.08 4.80
C LYS A 86 -6.27 -0.82 4.08
N ALA A 87 -7.49 -0.75 4.60
CA ALA A 87 -8.68 -1.30 3.98
C ALA A 87 -8.95 -0.70 2.59
N ALA A 88 -8.82 0.62 2.43
CA ALA A 88 -8.98 1.28 1.12
C ALA A 88 -7.90 0.85 0.11
N LYS A 89 -6.68 0.56 0.58
CA LYS A 89 -5.62 0.02 -0.29
C LYS A 89 -5.91 -1.43 -0.68
N GLU A 90 -6.32 -2.26 0.27
CA GLU A 90 -6.68 -3.67 0.03
C GLU A 90 -7.89 -3.79 -0.91
N ALA A 91 -8.91 -2.94 -0.75
CA ALA A 91 -10.07 -2.90 -1.66
C ALA A 91 -9.72 -2.51 -3.11
N ARG A 92 -8.60 -1.81 -3.33
CA ARG A 92 -8.08 -1.46 -4.66
C ARG A 92 -7.14 -2.52 -5.23
N GLN A 93 -6.74 -3.52 -4.45
CA GLN A 93 -5.90 -4.59 -4.95
C GLN A 93 -6.76 -5.57 -5.75
N VAL A 94 -6.56 -5.55 -7.06
CA VAL A 94 -7.06 -6.60 -7.94
C VAL A 94 -6.28 -7.87 -7.62
N THR A 95 -6.94 -8.88 -7.04
CA THR A 95 -6.31 -10.16 -6.73
C THR A 95 -6.14 -10.99 -8.00
N PHE A 96 -5.15 -11.88 -8.02
CA PHE A 96 -4.98 -12.83 -9.13
C PHE A 96 -6.23 -13.67 -9.35
N GLU A 97 -6.95 -14.01 -8.27
CA GLU A 97 -8.21 -14.74 -8.33
C GLU A 97 -9.26 -13.98 -9.13
N LEU A 98 -9.48 -12.69 -8.86
CA LEU A 98 -10.40 -11.84 -9.62
C LEU A 98 -10.04 -11.79 -11.11
N VAL A 99 -8.76 -11.58 -11.44
CA VAL A 99 -8.31 -11.58 -12.86
C VAL A 99 -8.46 -12.95 -13.51
N ALA A 100 -8.18 -14.03 -12.77
CA ALA A 100 -8.30 -15.39 -13.28
C ALA A 100 -9.76 -15.77 -13.54
N GLU A 101 -10.69 -15.34 -12.68
CA GLU A 101 -12.14 -15.52 -12.89
C GLU A 101 -12.64 -14.73 -14.10
N GLU A 102 -12.25 -13.45 -14.24
CA GLU A 102 -12.58 -12.65 -15.42
C GLU A 102 -12.02 -13.27 -16.70
N TRP A 103 -10.76 -13.73 -16.66
CA TRP A 103 -10.14 -14.40 -17.80
C TRP A 103 -10.85 -15.70 -18.15
N LEU A 104 -11.18 -16.54 -17.16
CA LEU A 104 -11.93 -17.77 -17.38
C LEU A 104 -13.30 -17.48 -18.00
N ALA A 105 -14.00 -16.44 -17.54
CA ALA A 105 -15.29 -16.03 -18.11
C ALA A 105 -15.16 -15.58 -19.58
N LEU A 106 -14.06 -14.91 -19.96
CA LEU A 106 -13.77 -14.56 -21.34
C LEU A 106 -13.44 -15.79 -22.20
N GLN A 107 -12.70 -16.75 -21.64
CA GLN A 107 -12.33 -17.97 -22.37
C GLN A 107 -13.50 -18.96 -22.52
N ALA A 108 -14.49 -18.93 -21.62
CA ALA A 108 -15.71 -19.73 -21.73
C ALA A 108 -16.45 -19.53 -23.07
N LYS A 109 -16.32 -18.34 -23.68
CA LYS A 109 -16.93 -18.01 -24.98
C LYS A 109 -16.17 -18.60 -26.18
N LYS A 110 -14.90 -18.98 -26.00
CA LYS A 110 -14.00 -19.44 -27.07
C LYS A 110 -13.69 -20.92 -27.00
N LEU A 111 -13.71 -21.50 -25.80
CA LEU A 111 -13.31 -22.88 -25.56
C LEU A 111 -14.50 -23.84 -25.64
N ALA A 112 -14.22 -25.06 -26.11
CA ALA A 112 -15.17 -26.16 -26.00
C ALA A 112 -15.44 -26.48 -24.51
N PRO A 113 -16.68 -26.90 -24.15
CA PRO A 113 -17.10 -27.09 -22.77
C PRO A 113 -16.22 -28.07 -21.97
N ILE A 114 -15.70 -29.13 -22.62
CA ILE A 114 -14.76 -30.08 -22.01
C ILE A 114 -13.42 -29.45 -21.61
N THR A 115 -12.92 -28.49 -22.38
CA THR A 115 -11.65 -27.81 -22.10
C THR A 115 -11.84 -26.75 -21.03
N TYR A 116 -12.99 -26.06 -21.05
CA TYR A 116 -13.38 -25.12 -20.02
C TYR A 116 -13.54 -25.81 -18.64
N ASP A 117 -14.24 -26.94 -18.57
CA ASP A 117 -14.43 -27.68 -17.32
C ASP A 117 -13.12 -28.18 -16.70
N LYS A 118 -12.14 -28.58 -17.53
CA LYS A 118 -10.80 -28.94 -17.06
C LYS A 118 -10.05 -27.74 -16.47
N LEU A 119 -10.14 -26.57 -17.11
CA LEU A 119 -9.50 -25.33 -16.65
C LEU A 119 -10.17 -24.77 -15.38
N ALA A 120 -11.51 -24.73 -15.36
CA ALA A 120 -12.30 -24.31 -14.20
C ALA A 120 -12.18 -25.29 -13.02
N GLY A 121 -12.03 -26.59 -13.29
CA GLY A 121 -11.77 -27.62 -12.28
C GLY A 121 -10.35 -27.55 -11.69
N CYS A 122 -9.36 -27.10 -12.47
CA CYS A 122 -7.99 -26.85 -11.98
C CYS A 122 -7.90 -25.63 -11.07
N SER A 123 -8.56 -24.50 -11.41
CA SER A 123 -8.52 -23.28 -10.59
C SER A 123 -9.20 -23.46 -9.23
N ARG A 124 -10.27 -24.27 -9.15
CA ARG A 124 -10.99 -24.58 -7.91
C ARG A 124 -10.25 -25.58 -6.99
N ARG A 125 -9.35 -26.39 -7.54
CA ARG A 125 -8.56 -27.39 -6.80
C ARG A 125 -7.24 -26.83 -6.26
N SER A 126 -6.76 -25.71 -6.82
CA SER A 126 -5.58 -25.00 -6.33
C SER A 126 -5.85 -24.16 -5.07
N SER A 127 -7.06 -23.66 -4.84
CA SER A 127 -7.35 -22.80 -3.67
C SER A 127 -7.40 -23.57 -2.35
N THR A 128 -7.85 -24.83 -2.36
CA THR A 128 -7.91 -25.67 -1.15
C THR A 128 -6.57 -26.31 -0.75
N ARG A 129 -5.51 -26.14 -1.55
CA ARG A 129 -4.17 -26.69 -1.28
C ARG A 129 -3.05 -25.64 -1.31
N ALA A 130 -3.38 -24.35 -1.36
CA ALA A 130 -2.42 -23.25 -1.39
C ALA A 130 -2.29 -22.52 -0.04
N SER A 131 -2.53 -23.22 1.08
CA SER A 131 -2.09 -22.75 2.40
C SER A 131 -0.68 -23.22 2.78
N ASP A 132 -0.01 -24.01 1.93
CA ASP A 132 1.39 -24.33 2.13
C ASP A 132 2.27 -23.67 1.07
N ARG A 133 3.33 -23.04 1.59
CA ARG A 133 4.44 -22.42 0.88
C ARG A 133 4.90 -23.28 -0.31
N ASP A 134 5.36 -22.61 -1.36
CA ASP A 134 6.08 -23.18 -2.52
C ASP A 134 5.22 -23.56 -3.74
N LEU A 135 4.78 -22.54 -4.49
CA LEU A 135 4.21 -22.68 -5.84
C LEU A 135 5.11 -22.16 -6.97
N PHE A 136 6.44 -22.23 -6.80
CA PHE A 136 7.36 -22.15 -7.95
C PHE A 136 8.61 -23.00 -7.68
N PRO A 137 8.73 -24.23 -8.22
CA PRO A 137 10.03 -24.85 -8.31
C PRO A 137 10.89 -24.00 -9.26
N ARG A 138 12.04 -23.54 -8.78
CA ARG A 138 13.04 -22.87 -9.63
C ARG A 138 13.40 -23.83 -10.77
N LEU A 139 12.92 -23.56 -11.98
CA LEU A 139 13.30 -24.31 -13.16
C LEU A 139 14.83 -24.17 -13.34
N PRO A 140 15.60 -25.28 -13.38
CA PRO A 140 16.99 -25.18 -13.75
C PRO A 140 17.06 -24.74 -15.22
N ARG A 141 17.84 -23.69 -15.49
CA ARG A 141 18.15 -23.24 -16.85
C ARG A 141 18.79 -24.39 -17.62
N ARG A 142 18.04 -25.04 -18.52
CA ARG A 142 18.58 -25.93 -19.54
C ARG A 142 18.27 -25.32 -20.91
N ASN A 143 19.33 -25.14 -21.70
CA ASN A 143 19.29 -24.53 -23.02
C ASN A 143 18.60 -25.50 -24.00
N CYS A 144 17.63 -25.01 -24.75
CA CYS A 144 16.73 -25.80 -25.61
C CYS A 144 17.30 -26.14 -27.01
N TRP A 145 18.61 -26.32 -27.17
CA TRP A 145 19.19 -26.67 -28.47
C TRP A 145 20.34 -27.64 -28.33
N GLU A 146 20.06 -28.94 -28.30
CA GLU A 146 21.02 -29.96 -28.70
C GLU A 146 20.33 -31.31 -28.96
N ARG A 147 20.63 -31.87 -30.15
CA ARG A 147 20.39 -33.24 -30.63
C ARG A 147 19.02 -33.59 -31.19
N TYR A 148 18.90 -33.39 -32.50
CA TYR A 148 18.57 -34.48 -33.40
C TYR A 148 19.82 -34.76 -34.26
N ASP A 149 20.41 -35.94 -34.07
CA ASP A 149 21.17 -36.73 -35.05
C ASP A 149 20.71 -38.18 -34.85
#